data_AF-A0A850ST79-F1
#
_entry.id   AF-A0A850ST79-F1
#
_cell.length_a   1.000
_cell.length_b   1.000
_cell.length_c   1.000
_cell.angle_alpha   90.00
_cell.angle_beta   90.00
_cell.angle_gamma   90.00
#
_symmetry.space_group_name_H-M   'P 1'
#
loop_
_entity.id
_entity.type
_entity.pdbx_description
1 polymer ?
#
loop_
_entity_poly.entity_id
_entity_poly.type
_entity_poly.pdbx_seq_one_letter_code
_entity_poly.pdbx_strand_id
1 'polypeptide(L)'
;MTSQRDLKIAVCIMIVLLVTGIVCYASFSPPVPDNPVRLMFQNKAGKVLFTHLMHTDDYSLDCLDCHHNLEYDETYNCSECHEEEGDESMPARADAFHAQCKGCHEDYGAGPVECNACHAQ
;
A
#
# COMPACT_ATOMS: atom_id res chain seq x y z
N MET A 1 48.52 -4.02 -16.40
CA MET A 1 48.87 -2.93 -15.47
C MET A 1 48.23 -1.66 -16.02
N THR A 2 47.08 -1.23 -15.49
CA THR A 2 46.44 0.02 -15.89
C THR A 2 47.28 1.20 -15.42
N SER A 3 47.50 2.21 -16.27
CA SER A 3 48.29 3.38 -15.87
C SER A 3 47.48 4.28 -14.92
N GLN A 4 48.15 5.03 -14.05
CA GLN A 4 47.51 6.01 -13.14
C GLN A 4 46.59 7.00 -13.87
N ARG A 5 46.88 7.30 -15.15
CA ARG A 5 46.05 8.15 -16.01
C ARG A 5 44.75 7.45 -16.39
N ASP A 6 44.82 6.18 -16.76
CA ASP A 6 43.64 5.40 -17.14
C ASP A 6 42.70 5.21 -15.95
N LEU A 7 43.25 5.01 -14.74
CA LEU A 7 42.48 4.93 -13.51
C LEU A 7 41.73 6.25 -13.21
N LYS A 8 42.40 7.40 -13.37
CA LYS A 8 41.76 8.72 -13.17
C LYS A 8 40.65 8.98 -14.18
N ILE A 9 40.87 8.64 -15.46
CA ILE A 9 39.86 8.76 -16.51
C ILE A 9 38.66 7.87 -16.19
N ALA A 10 38.89 6.62 -15.80
CA ALA A 10 37.82 5.70 -15.42
C ALA A 10 37.00 6.22 -14.23
N VAL A 11 37.67 6.74 -13.18
CA VAL A 11 36.99 7.35 -12.02
C VAL A 11 36.18 8.58 -12.42
N CYS A 12 36.70 9.45 -13.28
CA CYS A 12 35.94 10.61 -13.78
C CYS A 12 34.68 10.17 -14.55
N ILE A 13 34.79 9.17 -15.43
CA ILE A 13 33.63 8.64 -16.17
C ILE A 13 32.61 8.04 -15.20
N MET A 14 33.04 7.26 -14.21
CA MET A 14 32.16 6.69 -13.18
C MET A 14 31.41 7.76 -12.38
N ILE A 15 32.10 8.84 -11.99
CA ILE A 15 31.47 9.96 -11.27
C ILE A 15 30.43 10.65 -12.17
N VAL A 16 30.75 10.89 -13.44
CA VAL A 16 29.81 11.51 -14.39
C VAL A 16 28.57 10.63 -14.56
N LEU A 17 28.74 9.32 -14.77
CA LEU A 17 27.62 8.40 -14.92
C LEU A 17 26.75 8.32 -13.66
N LEU A 18 27.38 8.30 -12.47
CA LEU A 18 26.66 8.32 -11.20
C LEU A 18 25.85 9.61 -11.03
N VAL A 19 26.47 10.77 -11.31
CA VAL A 19 25.80 12.07 -11.22
C VAL A 19 24.64 12.15 -12.22
N THR A 20 24.84 11.72 -13.47
CA THR A 20 23.76 11.67 -14.47
C THR A 20 22.63 10.75 -14.01
N GLY A 21 22.93 9.57 -13.48
CA GLY A 21 21.92 8.66 -12.95
C GLY A 21 21.10 9.28 -11.82
N ILE A 22 21.75 9.97 -10.88
CA ILE A 22 21.08 10.68 -9.78
C ILE A 22 20.17 11.80 -10.31
N VAL A 23 20.67 12.62 -11.23
CA VAL A 23 19.90 13.72 -11.83
C VAL A 23 18.69 13.18 -12.59
N CYS A 24 18.85 12.13 -13.39
CA CYS A 24 17.73 11.50 -14.09
C CYS A 24 16.68 10.95 -13.11
N TYR A 25 17.10 10.26 -12.05
CA TYR A 25 16.18 9.73 -11.03
C TYR A 25 15.37 10.86 -10.37
N ALA A 26 16.05 11.94 -9.95
CA ALA A 26 15.42 13.07 -9.30
C ALA A 26 14.51 13.90 -10.24
N SER A 27 14.84 13.96 -11.54
CA SER A 27 14.09 14.80 -12.50
C SER A 27 12.88 14.10 -13.12
N PHE A 28 12.87 12.76 -13.17
CA PHE A 28 11.86 11.97 -13.90
C PHE A 28 11.10 10.98 -12.99
N SER A 29 11.04 11.23 -11.69
CA SER A 29 10.16 10.47 -10.81
C SER A 29 8.70 10.77 -11.17
N PRO A 30 7.86 9.75 -11.43
CA PRO A 30 6.44 9.98 -11.69
C PRO A 30 5.78 10.61 -10.45
N PRO A 31 4.72 11.42 -10.63
CA PRO A 31 3.97 11.97 -9.50
C PRO A 31 3.43 10.83 -8.65
N VAL A 32 3.38 11.05 -7.34
CA VAL A 32 2.69 10.13 -6.43
C VAL A 32 1.22 10.07 -6.87
N PRO A 33 0.66 8.87 -7.08
CA PRO A 33 -0.74 8.76 -7.47
C PRO A 33 -1.64 9.31 -6.36
N ASP A 34 -2.75 9.94 -6.75
CA ASP A 34 -3.70 10.55 -5.80
C ASP A 34 -4.26 9.50 -4.82
N ASN A 35 -4.49 8.27 -5.31
CA ASN A 35 -4.91 7.13 -4.50
C ASN A 35 -3.76 6.13 -4.31
N PRO A 36 -3.64 5.52 -3.12
CA PRO A 36 -2.60 4.52 -2.88
C PRO A 36 -2.81 3.31 -3.77
N VAL A 37 -1.74 2.81 -4.40
CA VAL A 37 -1.83 1.62 -5.24
C VAL A 37 -1.93 0.36 -4.39
N ARG A 38 -1.09 0.27 -3.36
CA ARG A 38 -1.02 -0.85 -2.42
C ARG A 38 -0.71 -0.35 -1.03
N LEU A 39 -1.32 -0.98 -0.03
CA LEU A 39 -1.13 -0.72 1.40
C LEU A 39 -0.66 -2.00 2.07
N MET A 40 0.22 -1.88 3.06
CA MET A 40 0.69 -3.02 3.84
C MET A 40 0.26 -2.84 5.30
N PHE A 41 -0.80 -3.55 5.69
CA PHE A 41 -1.28 -3.51 7.07
C PHE A 41 -0.37 -4.35 7.96
N GLN A 42 0.17 -3.70 8.99
CA GLN A 42 1.03 -4.33 9.99
C GLN A 42 0.15 -4.77 11.17
N ASN A 43 0.11 -6.06 11.47
CA ASN A 43 -0.62 -6.59 12.63
C ASN A 43 0.09 -7.82 13.20
N LYS A 44 -0.31 -8.24 14.40
CA LYS A 44 0.31 -9.34 15.16
C LYS A 44 0.16 -10.71 14.49
N ALA A 45 -0.84 -10.90 13.61
CA ALA A 45 -1.14 -12.17 12.96
C ALA A 45 -0.38 -12.39 11.64
N GLY A 46 0.35 -11.39 11.15
CA GLY A 46 1.06 -11.42 9.87
C GLY A 46 0.69 -10.23 9.00
N LYS A 47 1.58 -9.85 8.08
CA LYS A 47 1.37 -8.66 7.24
C LYS A 47 0.32 -8.96 6.19
N VAL A 48 -0.58 -8.01 5.96
CA VAL A 48 -1.62 -8.11 4.93
C VAL A 48 -1.34 -7.08 3.85
N LEU A 49 -1.07 -7.55 2.64
CA LEU A 49 -0.94 -6.70 1.46
C LEU A 49 -2.34 -6.45 0.89
N PHE A 50 -2.78 -5.20 0.94
CA PHE A 50 -4.03 -4.74 0.34
C PHE A 50 -3.75 -3.96 -0.95
N THR A 51 -4.39 -4.32 -2.04
CA THR A 51 -4.25 -3.65 -3.35
C THR A 51 -5.40 -2.68 -3.57
N HIS A 52 -5.32 -1.50 -2.94
CA HIS A 52 -6.41 -0.50 -2.98
C HIS A 52 -6.84 -0.15 -4.40
N LEU A 53 -5.89 0.15 -5.31
CA LEU A 53 -6.24 0.52 -6.69
C LEU A 53 -6.96 -0.61 -7.44
N MET A 54 -6.62 -1.87 -7.20
CA MET A 54 -7.33 -3.00 -7.82
C MET A 54 -8.79 -3.10 -7.34
N HIS A 55 -9.04 -2.81 -6.06
CA HIS A 55 -10.40 -2.82 -5.52
C HIS A 55 -11.25 -1.69 -6.10
N THR A 56 -10.66 -0.51 -6.33
CA THR A 56 -11.39 0.64 -6.87
C THR A 56 -11.47 0.67 -8.40
N ASP A 57 -10.44 0.21 -9.12
CA ASP A 57 -10.36 0.31 -10.58
C ASP A 57 -10.88 -0.99 -11.23
N ASP A 58 -10.20 -2.10 -10.98
CA ASP A 58 -10.51 -3.39 -11.62
C ASP A 58 -11.85 -3.97 -11.17
N TYR A 59 -12.18 -3.84 -9.88
CA TYR A 59 -13.45 -4.31 -9.32
C TYR A 59 -14.50 -3.21 -9.17
N SER A 60 -14.15 -1.96 -9.50
CA SER A 60 -15.07 -0.81 -9.53
C SER A 60 -15.88 -0.62 -8.23
N LEU A 61 -15.27 -0.91 -7.06
CA LEU A 61 -15.91 -0.65 -5.77
C LEU A 61 -15.95 0.85 -5.48
N ASP A 62 -17.05 1.31 -4.88
CA ASP A 62 -17.23 2.71 -4.51
C ASP A 62 -16.38 3.05 -3.28
N CYS A 63 -15.90 4.29 -3.20
CA CYS A 63 -15.07 4.74 -2.06
C CYS A 63 -15.79 4.52 -0.72
N LEU A 64 -17.10 4.76 -0.71
CA LEU A 64 -17.95 4.65 0.48
C LEU A 64 -18.29 3.20 0.86
N ASP A 65 -17.98 2.22 0.01
CA ASP A 65 -18.14 0.81 0.36
C ASP A 65 -17.17 0.39 1.47
N CYS A 66 -15.99 1.00 1.52
CA CYS A 66 -15.00 0.80 2.58
C CYS A 66 -14.88 2.04 3.51
N HIS A 67 -14.82 3.24 2.95
CA HIS A 67 -14.77 4.50 3.70
C HIS A 67 -16.18 4.96 4.06
N HIS A 68 -16.87 4.15 4.84
CA HIS A 68 -18.26 4.40 5.21
C HIS A 68 -18.39 5.52 6.24
N ASN A 69 -19.59 6.11 6.31
CA ASN A 69 -19.96 7.17 7.25
C ASN A 69 -19.11 8.45 7.14
N LEU A 70 -18.50 8.70 5.98
CA LEU A 70 -17.71 9.91 5.73
C LEU A 70 -18.44 10.86 4.78
N GLU A 71 -18.15 12.16 4.89
CA GLU A 71 -18.48 13.12 3.84
C GLU A 71 -17.50 12.98 2.67
N TYR A 72 -17.94 13.34 1.45
CA TYR A 72 -17.22 13.03 0.20
C TYR A 72 -15.80 13.63 0.07
N ASP A 73 -15.37 14.54 0.95
CA ASP A 73 -14.02 15.13 0.95
C ASP A 73 -13.16 14.74 2.15
N GLU A 74 -13.66 13.88 3.05
CA GLU A 74 -12.92 13.43 4.22
C GLU A 74 -12.48 11.97 4.06
N THR A 75 -11.22 11.69 4.39
CA THR A 75 -10.70 10.31 4.41
C THR A 75 -10.06 10.06 5.76
N TYR A 76 -10.73 9.28 6.60
CA TYR A 76 -10.22 8.88 7.90
C TYR A 76 -9.64 7.47 7.85
N ASN A 77 -8.67 7.21 8.73
CA ASN A 77 -8.21 5.86 8.95
C ASN A 77 -9.27 5.08 9.74
N CYS A 78 -9.41 3.79 9.47
CA CYS A 78 -10.33 2.92 10.22
C CYS A 78 -10.09 3.01 11.74
N SER A 79 -8.83 3.24 12.16
CA SER A 79 -8.42 3.35 13.56
C SER A 79 -8.89 4.61 14.28
N GLU A 80 -9.44 5.59 13.57
CA GLU A 80 -9.97 6.81 14.18
C GLU A 80 -11.35 6.59 14.80
N CYS A 81 -12.07 5.57 14.34
CA CYS A 81 -13.37 5.18 14.89
C CYS A 81 -13.39 3.74 15.43
N HIS A 82 -12.63 2.82 14.82
CA HIS A 82 -12.49 1.44 15.29
C HIS A 82 -11.18 1.28 16.07
N GLU A 83 -11.27 1.23 17.40
CA GLU A 83 -10.11 1.05 18.27
C GLU A 83 -9.59 -0.40 18.29
N GLU A 84 -8.51 -0.68 19.05
CA GLU A 84 -7.99 -2.06 19.19
C GLU A 84 -9.01 -2.97 19.87
N GLU A 85 -9.74 -2.44 20.86
CA GLU A 85 -10.86 -3.10 21.53
C GLU A 85 -12.17 -2.45 21.07
N GLY A 86 -13.22 -3.24 20.90
CA GLY A 86 -14.55 -2.75 20.53
C GLY A 86 -15.44 -2.50 21.76
N ASP A 87 -16.58 -1.86 21.52
CA ASP A 87 -17.63 -1.64 22.51
C ASP A 87 -19.01 -2.07 21.97
N GLU A 88 -20.08 -1.73 22.70
CA GLU A 88 -21.46 -2.10 22.31
C GLU A 88 -21.92 -1.47 20.99
N SER A 89 -21.32 -0.35 20.58
CA SER A 89 -21.70 0.43 19.40
C SER A 89 -20.71 0.30 18.25
N MET A 90 -19.44 0.02 18.54
CA MET A 90 -18.37 -0.03 17.56
C MET A 90 -17.56 -1.33 17.65
N PRO A 91 -17.46 -2.12 16.55
CA PRO A 91 -16.63 -3.31 16.56
C PRO A 91 -15.16 -2.94 16.68
N ALA A 92 -14.38 -3.83 17.29
CA ALA A 92 -12.93 -3.74 17.32
C ALA A 92 -12.39 -3.66 15.88
N ARG A 93 -11.28 -2.94 15.68
CA ARG A 93 -10.69 -2.75 14.35
C ARG A 93 -10.41 -4.05 13.61
N ALA A 94 -9.94 -5.07 14.31
CA ALA A 94 -9.69 -6.38 13.72
C ALA A 94 -11.00 -7.00 13.20
N ASP A 95 -12.07 -6.92 13.98
CA ASP A 95 -13.37 -7.46 13.61
C ASP A 95 -14.00 -6.66 12.47
N ALA A 96 -13.84 -5.33 12.45
CA ALA A 96 -14.27 -4.47 11.36
C ALA A 96 -13.59 -4.85 10.02
N PHE A 97 -12.26 -5.06 10.04
CA PHE A 97 -11.54 -5.52 8.84
C PHE A 97 -12.00 -6.91 8.39
N HIS A 98 -12.19 -7.86 9.29
CA HIS A 98 -12.68 -9.18 8.91
C HIS A 98 -14.10 -9.12 8.36
N ALA A 99 -15.00 -8.36 8.98
CA ALA A 99 -16.37 -8.19 8.49
C ALA A 99 -16.39 -7.58 7.09
N GLN A 100 -15.63 -6.51 6.84
CA GLN A 100 -15.59 -5.82 5.56
C GLN A 100 -14.89 -6.66 4.47
N CYS A 101 -13.62 -7.05 4.70
CA CYS A 101 -12.80 -7.67 3.67
C CYS A 101 -13.22 -9.12 3.42
N LYS A 102 -13.32 -9.93 4.48
CA LYS A 102 -13.67 -11.34 4.34
C LYS A 102 -15.14 -11.50 3.96
N GLY A 103 -16.05 -10.68 4.53
CA GLY A 103 -17.47 -10.71 4.19
C GLY A 103 -17.72 -10.47 2.70
N CYS A 104 -17.13 -9.40 2.14
CA CYS A 104 -17.23 -9.14 0.69
C CYS A 104 -16.66 -10.31 -0.15
N HIS A 105 -15.50 -10.85 0.23
CA HIS A 105 -14.94 -12.00 -0.50
C HIS A 105 -15.82 -13.26 -0.43
N GLU A 106 -16.48 -13.51 0.69
CA GLU A 106 -17.43 -14.62 0.87
C GLU A 106 -18.71 -14.40 0.04
N ASP A 107 -19.29 -13.20 0.11
CA ASP A 107 -20.55 -12.86 -0.55
C ASP A 107 -20.44 -12.94 -2.08
N TYR A 108 -19.32 -12.46 -2.64
CA TYR A 108 -19.07 -12.51 -4.08
C TYR A 108 -18.32 -13.77 -4.52
N GLY A 109 -17.88 -14.61 -3.57
CA GLY A 109 -17.05 -15.78 -3.86
C GLY A 109 -15.73 -15.43 -4.56
N ALA A 110 -15.23 -14.22 -4.33
CA ALA A 110 -14.09 -13.63 -5.02
C ALA A 110 -13.09 -13.05 -4.01
N GLY A 111 -11.92 -13.67 -3.90
CA GLY A 111 -10.86 -13.23 -3.00
C GLY A 111 -10.56 -14.23 -1.87
N PRO A 112 -9.49 -13.97 -1.09
CA PRO A 112 -9.08 -14.84 0.01
C PRO A 112 -10.04 -14.76 1.21
N VAL A 113 -10.45 -15.93 1.72
CA VAL A 113 -11.29 -16.07 2.94
C VAL A 113 -10.59 -16.83 4.06
N GLU A 114 -9.47 -17.48 3.75
CA GLU A 114 -8.63 -18.24 4.67
C GLU A 114 -7.61 -17.33 5.36
N CYS A 115 -7.34 -17.56 6.65
CA CYS A 115 -6.51 -16.68 7.47
C CYS A 115 -5.12 -16.43 6.87
N ASN A 116 -4.46 -17.50 6.41
CA ASN A 116 -3.11 -17.46 5.85
C ASN A 116 -3.06 -16.97 4.39
N ALA A 117 -4.21 -16.84 3.73
CA ALA A 117 -4.29 -16.28 2.38
C ALA A 117 -4.20 -14.74 2.42
N CYS A 118 -4.64 -14.12 3.52
CA CYS A 118 -4.46 -12.69 3.80
C CYS A 118 -3.20 -12.40 4.61
N HIS A 119 -2.99 -13.12 5.72
CA HIS A 119 -1.88 -12.90 6.63
C HIS A 119 -0.63 -13.67 6.19
N ALA A 120 0.13 -13.06 5.27
CA ALA A 120 1.42 -13.59 4.86
C ALA A 120 2.44 -13.44 6.01
N GLN A 121 3.15 -14.54 6.28
CA GLN A 121 4.24 -14.62 7.26
C GLN A 121 5.56 -14.18 6.65
#